data_AF-Q5V146-F1
#
_entry.id   AF-Q5V146-F1
#
_cell.length_a   1.000
_cell.length_b   1.000
_cell.length_c   1.000
_cell.angle_alpha   90.00
_cell.angle_beta   90.00
_cell.angle_gamma   90.00
#
_symmetry.space_group_name_H-M   'P 1'
#
loop_
_entity.id
_entity.type
_entity.pdbx_description
1 polymer ?
#
loop_
_entity_poly.entity_id
_entity_poly.type
_entity_poly.pdbx_seq_one_letter_code
_entity_poly.pdbx_strand_id
1 'polypeptide(L)'
;METTHRVRTGDARTLACPDDSVELVITSPPYPMIEMWDDIFTALDPDIGTALDSDDGDRAFTLMHDVLDAVWAEIERVLVPGGIACINVGDATRSLSDGFRSYPNHAEITDRLTDHGLRALPDILWRKPTNSGAKFMGSGMVPPNAYPTLEHEHILVFRNGERRRLEPGADRRYESAYFWEERNEWFSDLWELPGETQDLDDGLRDRSGAFPLTVPYRLISMFSVYGDTVLDPFLGTGTTTLAAMVAGRNSIGVDRDPDLLSALEERVATAPERSRTIAQERLAEHRSWVAQRRADGKEPGYEAEQYDFAVNTKQEQRIQFYAVDAVTATDDGFRAVHEPVE
;
A
#
# COMPACT_ATOMS: atom_id res chain seq x y z
N MET A 1 5.17 20.93 10.73
CA MET A 1 5.02 19.59 11.33
C MET A 1 6.33 18.83 11.14
N GLU A 2 6.66 17.84 11.96
CA GLU A 2 7.85 16.98 11.78
C GLU A 2 7.43 15.52 11.81
N THR A 3 8.02 14.69 10.96
CA THR A 3 7.82 13.22 10.94
C THR A 3 9.16 12.49 10.97
N THR A 4 9.13 11.27 11.50
CA THR A 4 10.26 10.35 11.57
C THR A 4 10.00 9.09 10.75
N HIS A 5 11.03 8.64 10.06
CA HIS A 5 10.98 7.51 9.12
C HIS A 5 12.11 6.55 9.45
N ARG A 6 11.78 5.42 10.07
CA ARG A 6 12.77 4.43 10.49
C ARG A 6 12.88 3.32 9.46
N VAL A 7 14.10 2.93 9.16
CA VAL A 7 14.39 1.91 8.15
C VAL A 7 15.34 0.89 8.76
N ARG A 8 15.01 -0.40 8.65
CA ARG A 8 15.76 -1.46 9.32
C ARG A 8 15.94 -2.66 8.42
N THR A 9 17.16 -3.18 8.37
CA THR A 9 17.39 -4.54 7.87
C THR A 9 16.94 -5.54 8.93
N GLY A 10 16.03 -6.44 8.58
CA GLY A 10 15.47 -7.39 9.54
C GLY A 10 14.50 -8.40 8.93
N ASP A 11 14.13 -9.39 9.74
CA ASP A 11 13.14 -10.40 9.38
C ASP A 11 11.75 -9.95 9.82
N ALA A 12 10.82 -9.85 8.86
CA ALA A 12 9.42 -9.49 9.11
C ALA A 12 8.70 -10.40 10.12
N ARG A 13 9.19 -11.64 10.29
CA ARG A 13 8.65 -12.61 11.27
C ARG A 13 9.00 -12.25 12.71
N THR A 14 9.88 -11.27 12.93
CA THR A 14 10.27 -10.77 14.25
C THR A 14 10.49 -9.26 14.19
N LEU A 15 9.42 -8.48 14.29
CA LEU A 15 9.47 -7.03 14.24
C LEU A 15 9.94 -6.46 15.57
N ALA A 16 11.01 -5.66 15.52
CA ALA A 16 11.50 -4.89 16.68
C ALA A 16 10.63 -3.65 16.97
N CYS A 17 9.32 -3.84 17.04
CA CYS A 17 8.30 -2.83 17.35
C CYS A 17 7.52 -3.26 18.60
N PRO A 18 7.18 -2.34 19.52
CA PRO A 18 6.28 -2.65 20.63
C PRO A 18 4.91 -3.10 20.15
N ASP A 19 4.18 -3.79 21.02
CA ASP A 19 2.75 -4.07 20.81
C ASP A 19 1.98 -2.76 20.69
N ASP A 20 0.90 -2.75 19.92
CA ASP A 20 0.01 -1.59 19.74
C ASP A 20 0.77 -0.27 19.43
N SER A 21 1.73 -0.30 18.52
CA SER A 21 2.64 0.84 18.25
C SER A 21 2.50 1.48 16.88
N VAL A 22 1.71 0.90 15.97
CA VAL A 22 1.49 1.45 14.62
C VAL A 22 0.01 1.54 14.29
N GLU A 23 -0.38 2.60 13.58
CA GLU A 23 -1.78 2.87 13.25
C GLU A 23 -2.23 2.24 11.93
N LEU A 24 -1.29 2.07 11.00
CA LEU A 24 -1.55 1.60 9.66
C LEU A 24 -0.43 0.69 9.20
N VAL A 25 -0.77 -0.44 8.60
CA VAL A 25 0.15 -1.30 7.88
C VAL A 25 -0.19 -1.23 6.39
N ILE A 26 0.79 -0.98 5.54
CA ILE A 26 0.66 -1.10 4.09
C ILE A 26 1.86 -1.88 3.59
N THR A 27 1.60 -2.97 2.90
CA THR A 27 2.68 -3.84 2.44
C THR A 27 2.29 -4.70 1.26
N SER A 28 3.29 -5.35 0.67
CA SER A 28 3.15 -6.33 -0.40
C SER A 28 4.14 -7.47 -0.13
N PRO A 29 3.69 -8.63 0.39
CA PRO A 29 4.58 -9.74 0.67
C PRO A 29 5.19 -10.33 -0.63
N PRO A 30 6.23 -11.16 -0.55
CA PRO A 30 6.55 -12.07 -1.63
C PRO A 30 5.36 -13.00 -1.88
N TYR A 31 4.88 -13.08 -3.13
CA TYR A 31 3.64 -13.79 -3.46
C TYR A 31 3.91 -15.30 -3.59
N PRO A 32 3.27 -16.16 -2.78
CA PRO A 32 3.40 -17.60 -2.95
C PRO A 32 3.06 -18.04 -4.37
N MET A 33 3.83 -19.03 -4.85
CA MET A 33 3.73 -19.64 -6.17
C MET A 33 4.07 -18.76 -7.38
N ILE A 34 4.56 -17.53 -7.19
CA ILE A 34 5.25 -16.79 -8.26
C ILE A 34 6.73 -17.23 -8.26
N GLU A 35 7.20 -17.71 -9.41
CA GLU A 35 8.53 -18.35 -9.57
C GLU A 35 9.70 -17.50 -9.06
N MET A 36 9.63 -16.17 -9.19
CA MET A 36 10.70 -15.27 -8.73
C MET A 36 10.96 -15.34 -7.21
N TRP A 37 10.00 -15.82 -6.42
CA TRP A 37 10.10 -15.91 -4.96
C TRP A 37 10.48 -17.31 -4.46
N ASP A 38 10.56 -18.31 -5.35
CA ASP A 38 10.80 -19.71 -4.98
C ASP A 38 12.08 -19.90 -4.16
N ASP A 39 13.18 -19.26 -4.58
CA ASP A 39 14.47 -19.34 -3.88
C ASP A 39 14.40 -18.73 -2.48
N ILE A 40 13.69 -17.61 -2.33
CA ILE A 40 13.50 -16.94 -1.04
C ILE A 40 12.69 -17.83 -0.10
N PHE A 41 11.58 -18.39 -0.57
CA PHE A 41 10.77 -19.30 0.25
C PHE A 41 11.52 -20.59 0.60
N THR A 42 12.22 -21.21 -0.36
CA THR A 42 13.02 -22.42 -0.15
C THR A 42 14.17 -22.21 0.84
N ALA A 43 14.79 -21.02 0.83
CA ALA A 43 15.81 -20.67 1.81
C ALA A 43 15.25 -20.50 3.23
N LEU A 44 13.96 -20.16 3.37
CA LEU A 44 13.27 -20.03 4.65
C LEU A 44 12.75 -21.37 5.16
N ASP A 45 12.29 -22.24 4.27
CA ASP A 45 11.87 -23.61 4.56
C ASP A 45 12.25 -24.57 3.40
N PRO A 46 13.26 -25.45 3.57
CA PRO A 46 13.69 -26.40 2.55
C PRO A 46 12.61 -27.42 2.11
N ASP A 47 11.56 -27.64 2.90
CA ASP A 47 10.45 -28.51 2.50
C ASP A 47 9.63 -27.90 1.36
N ILE A 48 9.67 -26.57 1.19
CA ILE A 48 9.07 -25.87 0.04
C ILE A 48 9.80 -26.28 -1.24
N GLY A 49 11.14 -26.23 -1.24
CA GLY A 49 11.93 -26.66 -2.39
C GLY A 49 11.69 -28.14 -2.73
N THR A 50 11.58 -28.99 -1.71
CA THR A 50 11.23 -30.41 -1.89
C THR A 50 9.86 -30.58 -2.53
N ALA A 51 8.86 -29.79 -2.12
CA ALA A 51 7.52 -29.83 -2.71
C ALA A 51 7.54 -29.36 -4.17
N LEU A 52 8.21 -28.24 -4.46
CA LEU A 52 8.38 -27.70 -5.81
C LEU A 52 9.09 -28.68 -6.75
N ASP A 53 10.20 -29.28 -6.31
CA ASP A 53 10.97 -30.27 -7.08
C ASP A 53 10.16 -31.53 -7.42
N SER A 54 9.14 -31.83 -6.59
CA SER A 54 8.21 -32.95 -6.80
C SER A 54 6.92 -32.57 -7.54
N ASP A 55 6.80 -31.33 -8.02
CA ASP A 55 5.58 -30.75 -8.60
C ASP A 55 4.35 -30.81 -7.66
N ASP A 56 4.55 -30.90 -6.34
CA ASP A 56 3.47 -30.87 -5.34
C ASP A 56 3.11 -29.41 -4.99
N GLY A 57 2.39 -28.77 -5.92
CA GLY A 57 2.07 -27.36 -5.80
C GLY A 57 1.14 -27.01 -4.63
N ASP A 58 0.26 -27.92 -4.19
CA ASP A 58 -0.66 -27.66 -3.08
C ASP A 58 0.11 -27.61 -1.76
N ARG A 59 1.05 -28.54 -1.59
CA ARG A 59 1.96 -28.54 -0.46
C ARG A 59 2.88 -27.32 -0.49
N ALA A 60 3.47 -26.99 -1.64
CA ALA A 60 4.32 -25.81 -1.77
C ALA A 60 3.56 -24.51 -1.42
N PHE A 61 2.36 -24.33 -1.96
CA PHE A 61 1.49 -23.19 -1.67
C PHE A 61 1.20 -23.06 -0.17
N THR A 62 0.82 -24.17 0.49
CA THR A 62 0.53 -24.18 1.93
C THR A 62 1.76 -23.79 2.74
N LEU A 63 2.92 -24.42 2.48
CA LEU A 63 4.16 -24.17 3.22
C LEU A 63 4.67 -22.72 3.03
N MET A 64 4.55 -22.15 1.82
CA MET A 64 4.88 -20.75 1.58
C MET A 64 4.01 -19.80 2.42
N HIS A 65 2.71 -20.08 2.54
CA HIS A 65 1.82 -19.30 3.41
C HIS A 65 2.10 -19.53 4.90
N ASP A 66 2.52 -20.72 5.31
CA ASP A 66 2.96 -20.99 6.69
C ASP A 66 4.18 -20.16 7.09
N VAL A 67 5.10 -19.89 6.13
CA VAL A 67 6.23 -18.97 6.36
C VAL A 67 5.75 -17.54 6.60
N LEU A 68 4.74 -17.08 5.84
CA LEU A 68 4.15 -15.74 5.97
C LEU A 68 3.29 -15.59 7.23
N ASP A 69 2.72 -16.68 7.75
CA ASP A 69 1.82 -16.66 8.90
C ASP A 69 2.42 -16.02 10.15
N ALA A 70 3.73 -16.23 10.38
CA ALA A 70 4.46 -15.58 11.46
C ALA A 70 4.51 -14.04 11.31
N VAL A 71 4.48 -13.52 10.08
CA VAL A 71 4.40 -12.07 9.82
C VAL A 71 2.99 -11.56 10.10
N TRP A 72 1.95 -12.33 9.77
CA TRP A 72 0.55 -11.98 10.08
C TRP A 72 0.32 -11.85 11.59
N ALA A 73 0.89 -12.75 12.38
CA ALA A 73 0.89 -12.63 13.85
C ALA A 73 1.60 -11.35 14.33
N GLU A 74 2.75 -11.01 13.76
CA GLU A 74 3.46 -9.77 14.10
C GLU A 74 2.68 -8.51 13.70
N ILE A 75 1.98 -8.53 12.56
CA ILE A 75 1.11 -7.42 12.13
C ILE A 75 -0.03 -7.22 13.12
N GLU A 76 -0.70 -8.28 13.56
CA GLU A 76 -1.76 -8.17 14.57
C GLU A 76 -1.23 -7.59 15.87
N ARG A 77 -0.09 -8.09 16.36
CA ARG A 77 0.54 -7.66 17.62
C ARG A 77 0.89 -6.17 17.64
N VAL A 78 1.47 -5.66 16.56
CA VAL A 78 1.98 -4.27 16.51
C VAL A 78 0.89 -3.25 16.16
N LEU A 79 -0.19 -3.67 15.51
CA LEU A 79 -1.24 -2.78 15.04
C LEU A 79 -2.15 -2.37 16.20
N VAL A 80 -2.29 -1.06 16.44
CA VAL A 80 -3.15 -0.54 17.52
C VAL A 80 -4.60 -1.02 17.40
N PRO A 81 -5.37 -1.03 18.50
CA PRO A 81 -6.81 -1.27 18.43
C PRO A 81 -7.50 -0.28 17.48
N GLY A 82 -8.17 -0.83 16.49
CA GLY A 82 -8.84 -0.12 15.40
C GLY A 82 -7.94 0.40 14.29
N GLY A 83 -6.64 0.10 14.34
CA GLY A 83 -5.71 0.27 13.22
C GLY A 83 -6.12 -0.56 12.02
N ILE A 84 -5.58 -0.21 10.85
CA ILE A 84 -5.89 -0.84 9.57
C ILE A 84 -4.65 -1.52 9.01
N ALA A 85 -4.83 -2.70 8.41
CA ALA A 85 -3.81 -3.34 7.59
C ALA A 85 -4.30 -3.42 6.14
N CYS A 86 -3.47 -2.99 5.20
CA CYS A 86 -3.68 -3.06 3.77
C CYS A 86 -2.61 -3.95 3.14
N ILE A 87 -3.00 -5.10 2.59
CA ILE A 87 -2.07 -6.08 2.00
C ILE A 87 -2.32 -6.13 0.50
N ASN A 88 -1.36 -5.63 -0.28
CA ASN A 88 -1.38 -5.79 -1.73
C ASN A 88 -0.89 -7.19 -2.10
N VAL A 89 -1.69 -7.95 -2.85
CA VAL A 89 -1.33 -9.29 -3.28
C VAL A 89 -1.98 -9.66 -4.61
N GLY A 90 -1.20 -10.28 -5.49
CA GLY A 90 -1.71 -10.92 -6.69
C GLY A 90 -1.92 -12.41 -6.49
N ASP A 91 -2.95 -12.95 -7.13
CA ASP A 91 -3.03 -14.39 -7.34
C ASP A 91 -1.93 -14.83 -8.29
N ALA A 92 -1.47 -16.07 -8.12
CA ALA A 92 -0.45 -16.66 -8.97
C ALA A 92 -1.09 -17.65 -9.94
N THR A 93 -0.60 -17.71 -11.16
CA THR A 93 -0.86 -18.87 -12.04
C THR A 93 0.44 -19.61 -12.29
N ARG A 94 0.38 -20.94 -12.27
CA ARG A 94 1.57 -21.78 -12.48
C ARG A 94 1.18 -23.07 -13.19
N SER A 95 2.05 -23.53 -14.07
CA SER A 95 1.94 -24.85 -14.71
C SER A 95 2.83 -25.83 -13.99
N LEU A 96 2.25 -26.93 -13.51
CA LEU A 96 2.97 -28.08 -12.95
C LEU A 96 2.68 -29.33 -13.78
N SER A 97 3.22 -30.49 -13.39
CA SER A 97 3.02 -31.75 -14.12
C SER A 97 1.56 -32.18 -14.26
N ASP A 98 0.68 -31.78 -13.34
CA ASP A 98 -0.77 -32.07 -13.36
C ASP A 98 -1.59 -31.04 -14.17
N GLY A 99 -0.99 -29.89 -14.49
CA GLY A 99 -1.56 -28.90 -15.40
C GLY A 99 -1.37 -27.45 -14.97
N PHE A 100 -1.98 -26.56 -15.75
CA PHE A 100 -2.05 -25.13 -15.47
C PHE A 100 -3.18 -24.82 -14.47
N ARG A 101 -2.88 -24.04 -13.42
CA ARG A 101 -3.88 -23.63 -12.42
C ARG A 101 -3.58 -22.28 -11.79
N SER A 102 -4.55 -21.76 -11.06
CA SER A 102 -4.47 -20.52 -10.27
C SER A 102 -4.36 -20.85 -8.79
N TYR A 103 -3.57 -20.07 -8.06
CA TYR A 103 -3.34 -20.15 -6.63
C TYR A 103 -3.87 -18.86 -5.99
N PRO A 104 -4.97 -18.95 -5.21
CA PRO A 104 -5.68 -17.79 -4.71
C PRO A 104 -5.01 -17.23 -3.44
N ASN A 105 -3.91 -16.50 -3.61
CA ASN A 105 -3.18 -15.88 -2.51
C ASN A 105 -4.08 -14.96 -1.67
N HIS A 106 -4.98 -14.22 -2.32
CA HIS A 106 -5.88 -13.31 -1.63
C HIS A 106 -6.80 -14.03 -0.62
N ALA A 107 -7.28 -15.22 -0.97
CA ALA A 107 -8.18 -16.01 -0.14
C ALA A 107 -7.44 -16.58 1.08
N GLU A 108 -6.29 -17.21 0.86
CA GLU A 108 -5.47 -17.81 1.93
C GLU A 108 -4.99 -16.76 2.95
N ILE A 109 -4.55 -15.59 2.48
CA ILE A 109 -4.14 -14.48 3.36
C ILE A 109 -5.34 -13.94 4.14
N THR A 110 -6.52 -13.87 3.52
CA THR A 110 -7.75 -13.42 4.19
C THR A 110 -8.15 -14.34 5.33
N ASP A 111 -8.11 -15.64 5.11
CA ASP A 111 -8.44 -16.63 6.14
C ASP A 111 -7.44 -16.55 7.30
N ARG A 112 -6.12 -16.52 7.02
CA ARG A 112 -5.09 -16.45 8.05
C ARG A 112 -5.14 -15.17 8.89
N LEU A 113 -5.24 -14.00 8.26
CA LEU A 113 -5.36 -12.74 9.01
C LEU A 113 -6.64 -12.69 9.85
N THR A 114 -7.72 -13.33 9.37
CA THR A 114 -8.96 -13.46 10.14
C THR A 114 -8.79 -14.41 11.34
N ASP A 115 -8.07 -15.52 11.17
CA ASP A 115 -7.75 -16.46 12.25
C ASP A 115 -6.86 -15.84 13.33
N HIS A 116 -5.95 -14.93 12.96
CA HIS A 116 -5.19 -14.09 13.90
C HIS A 116 -6.07 -13.04 14.61
N GLY A 117 -7.32 -12.84 14.21
CA GLY A 117 -8.28 -11.98 14.89
C GLY A 117 -8.55 -10.63 14.22
N LEU A 118 -7.95 -10.35 13.06
CA LEU A 118 -8.25 -9.16 12.29
C LEU A 118 -9.62 -9.29 11.60
N ARG A 119 -10.33 -8.18 11.45
CA ARG A 119 -11.64 -8.14 10.80
C ARG A 119 -11.49 -7.71 9.35
N ALA A 120 -11.76 -8.61 8.42
CA ALA A 120 -11.84 -8.26 7.00
C ALA A 120 -12.90 -7.18 6.74
N LEU A 121 -12.54 -6.20 5.92
CA LEU A 121 -13.37 -5.16 5.36
C LEU A 121 -13.46 -5.38 3.83
N PRO A 122 -14.34 -4.64 3.10
CA PRO A 122 -14.32 -4.70 1.64
C PRO A 122 -12.91 -4.43 1.10
N ASP A 123 -12.42 -5.32 0.24
CA ASP A 123 -11.14 -5.18 -0.43
C ASP A 123 -11.26 -4.28 -1.67
N ILE A 124 -10.11 -3.95 -2.25
CA ILE A 124 -10.03 -3.15 -3.48
C ILE A 124 -9.36 -4.00 -4.56
N LEU A 125 -10.00 -4.09 -5.72
CA LEU A 125 -9.42 -4.63 -6.93
C LEU A 125 -8.64 -3.53 -7.64
N TRP A 126 -7.32 -3.60 -7.58
CA TRP A 126 -6.45 -2.70 -8.33
C TRP A 126 -6.13 -3.31 -9.69
N ARG A 127 -6.81 -2.82 -10.72
CA ARG A 127 -6.57 -3.21 -12.11
C ARG A 127 -5.37 -2.46 -12.66
N LYS A 128 -4.33 -3.20 -13.04
CA LYS A 128 -3.17 -2.66 -13.74
C LYS A 128 -3.51 -2.51 -15.22
N PRO A 129 -3.42 -1.31 -15.83
CA PRO A 129 -3.59 -1.16 -17.27
C PRO A 129 -2.53 -1.98 -18.00
N THR A 130 -2.90 -3.15 -18.54
CA THR A 130 -1.98 -3.97 -19.32
C THR A 130 -1.94 -3.47 -20.77
N ASN A 131 -0.77 -3.03 -21.21
CA ASN A 131 -0.49 -2.69 -22.62
C ASN A 131 -0.38 -3.93 -23.53
N SER A 132 -0.51 -5.14 -23.00
CA SER A 132 -0.49 -6.38 -23.79
C SER A 132 -1.85 -6.61 -24.44
N GLY A 133 -1.88 -6.61 -25.78
CA GLY A 133 -3.09 -6.92 -26.57
C GLY A 133 -3.62 -8.35 -26.41
N ALA A 134 -2.88 -9.24 -25.74
CA ALA A 134 -3.31 -10.60 -25.41
C ALA A 134 -4.01 -10.61 -24.04
N LYS A 135 -5.34 -10.83 -24.05
CA LYS A 135 -6.21 -10.94 -22.87
C LYS A 135 -6.57 -12.40 -22.54
N PHE A 136 -5.69 -13.33 -22.90
CA PHE A 136 -5.92 -14.76 -22.72
C PHE A 136 -4.61 -15.53 -22.50
N MET A 137 -4.70 -16.64 -21.78
CA MET A 137 -3.68 -17.68 -21.65
C MET A 137 -4.20 -18.98 -22.31
N GLY A 138 -3.31 -19.83 -22.83
CA GLY A 138 -3.72 -21.11 -23.43
C GLY A 138 -4.09 -21.04 -24.91
N SER A 139 -5.15 -21.74 -25.33
CA SER A 139 -5.48 -22.05 -26.73
C SER A 139 -6.07 -20.89 -27.54
N GLY A 140 -5.36 -19.75 -27.63
CA GLY A 140 -5.62 -18.73 -28.64
C GLY A 140 -7.09 -18.32 -28.79
N MET A 141 -7.55 -18.34 -30.05
CA MET A 141 -8.94 -18.00 -30.43
C MET A 141 -9.86 -19.23 -30.48
N VAL A 142 -9.40 -20.42 -30.08
CA VAL A 142 -10.12 -21.68 -30.28
C VAL A 142 -10.57 -22.23 -28.92
N PRO A 143 -11.88 -22.32 -28.65
CA PRO A 143 -12.41 -22.97 -27.45
C PRO A 143 -12.01 -24.46 -27.35
N PRO A 144 -11.91 -25.04 -26.14
CA PRO A 144 -12.34 -24.47 -24.86
C PRO A 144 -11.22 -23.97 -23.93
N ASN A 145 -9.94 -24.04 -24.33
CA ASN A 145 -8.80 -23.90 -23.40
C ASN A 145 -8.11 -22.53 -23.43
N ALA A 146 -8.87 -21.47 -23.72
CA ALA A 146 -8.41 -20.09 -23.55
C ALA A 146 -8.92 -19.56 -22.20
N TYR A 147 -8.02 -19.12 -21.33
CA TYR A 147 -8.30 -18.68 -19.97
C TYR A 147 -8.10 -17.16 -19.83
N PRO A 148 -8.88 -16.47 -18.97
CA PRO A 148 -8.65 -15.05 -18.67
C PRO A 148 -7.25 -14.81 -18.09
N THR A 149 -6.65 -13.67 -18.44
CA THR A 149 -5.42 -13.17 -17.78
C THR A 149 -5.73 -12.57 -16.42
N LEU A 150 -4.82 -12.73 -15.45
CA LEU A 150 -4.89 -11.99 -14.20
C LEU A 150 -4.47 -10.53 -14.47
N GLU A 151 -5.43 -9.61 -14.37
CA GLU A 151 -5.22 -8.18 -14.68
C GLU A 151 -5.30 -7.27 -13.46
N HIS A 152 -5.55 -7.86 -12.28
CA HIS A 152 -5.70 -7.13 -11.05
C HIS A 152 -4.88 -7.77 -9.94
N GLU A 153 -4.55 -6.93 -8.97
CA GLU A 153 -4.15 -7.35 -7.64
C GLU A 153 -5.25 -6.97 -6.65
N HIS A 154 -5.28 -7.69 -5.53
CA HIS A 154 -6.13 -7.36 -4.39
C HIS A 154 -5.35 -6.46 -3.45
N ILE A 155 -5.99 -5.39 -2.98
CA ILE A 155 -5.57 -4.70 -1.77
C ILE A 155 -6.58 -5.12 -0.69
N LEU A 156 -6.19 -6.13 0.07
CA LEU A 156 -6.99 -6.63 1.17
C LEU A 156 -6.97 -5.63 2.33
N VAL A 157 -8.13 -5.35 2.91
CA VAL A 157 -8.26 -4.35 3.99
C VAL A 157 -8.78 -5.01 5.25
N PHE A 158 -8.04 -4.90 6.35
CA PHE A 158 -8.41 -5.44 7.65
C PHE A 158 -8.39 -4.38 8.73
N ARG A 159 -9.21 -4.57 9.76
CA ARG A 159 -9.18 -3.76 10.99
C ARG A 159 -8.83 -4.62 12.19
N ASN A 160 -7.91 -4.16 13.04
CA ASN A 160 -7.69 -4.78 14.35
C ASN A 160 -8.86 -4.44 15.30
N GLY A 161 -9.72 -5.40 15.62
CA GLY A 161 -10.77 -5.22 16.61
C GLY A 161 -11.82 -4.13 16.28
N GLU A 162 -12.11 -3.26 17.25
CA GLU A 162 -13.15 -2.24 17.17
C GLU A 162 -12.75 -1.02 16.33
N ARG A 163 -13.67 -0.07 16.10
CA ARG A 163 -13.36 1.16 15.36
C ARG A 163 -12.44 2.06 16.20
N ARG A 164 -11.34 2.52 15.59
CA ARG A 164 -10.46 3.53 16.21
C ARG A 164 -11.26 4.80 16.50
N ARG A 165 -11.05 5.36 17.69
CA ARG A 165 -11.64 6.63 18.11
C ARG A 165 -10.52 7.66 18.25
N LEU A 166 -10.77 8.85 17.70
CA LEU A 166 -9.94 10.02 17.91
C LEU A 166 -10.72 10.99 18.79
N GLU A 167 -10.00 11.75 19.61
CA GLU A 167 -10.60 12.76 20.49
C GLU A 167 -11.48 13.74 19.68
N PRO A 168 -12.66 14.13 20.19
CA PRO A 168 -13.49 15.15 19.55
C PRO A 168 -12.69 16.43 19.33
N GLY A 169 -12.74 16.97 18.10
CA GLY A 169 -12.01 18.20 17.78
C GLY A 169 -10.50 18.03 17.58
N ALA A 170 -9.97 16.80 17.45
CA ALA A 170 -8.57 16.59 17.10
C ALA A 170 -8.25 17.23 15.74
N ASP A 171 -7.56 18.37 15.74
CA ASP A 171 -7.25 19.18 14.55
C ASP A 171 -6.64 18.36 13.42
N ARG A 172 -5.63 17.53 13.77
CA ARG A 172 -4.97 16.61 12.83
C ARG A 172 -5.91 15.71 12.05
N ARG A 173 -7.08 15.36 12.59
CA ARG A 173 -8.09 14.54 11.91
C ARG A 173 -8.78 15.32 10.79
N TYR A 174 -9.15 16.57 11.07
CA TYR A 174 -9.86 17.40 10.10
C TYR A 174 -8.91 17.99 9.07
N GLU A 175 -7.69 18.34 9.46
CA GLU A 175 -6.61 18.74 8.55
C GLU A 175 -6.26 17.63 7.57
N SER A 176 -6.29 16.37 8.03
CA SER A 176 -6.06 15.17 7.19
C SER A 176 -7.25 14.76 6.32
N ALA A 177 -8.35 15.50 6.32
CA ALA A 177 -9.49 15.14 5.48
C ALA A 177 -9.14 15.26 3.99
N TYR A 178 -10.01 14.68 3.18
CA TYR A 178 -9.93 14.67 1.72
C TYR A 178 -11.21 15.28 1.17
N PHE A 179 -11.17 15.78 -0.06
CA PHE A 179 -12.31 16.39 -0.69
C PHE A 179 -13.40 15.35 -1.00
N TRP A 180 -14.64 15.84 -1.14
CA TRP A 180 -15.80 14.98 -1.36
C TRP A 180 -15.68 14.09 -2.61
N GLU A 181 -15.18 14.63 -3.70
CA GLU A 181 -14.94 13.92 -4.95
C GLU A 181 -13.84 12.87 -4.81
N GLU A 182 -12.74 13.20 -4.13
CA GLU A 182 -11.67 12.25 -3.81
C GLU A 182 -12.21 11.08 -3.01
N ARG A 183 -13.03 11.35 -1.98
CA ARG A 183 -13.69 10.30 -1.20
C ARG A 183 -14.47 9.33 -2.09
N ASN A 184 -15.26 9.85 -3.03
CA ASN A 184 -16.12 8.99 -3.86
C ASN A 184 -15.31 8.17 -4.86
N GLU A 185 -14.14 8.66 -5.27
CA GLU A 185 -13.22 7.90 -6.12
C GLU A 185 -12.42 6.88 -5.31
N TRP A 186 -11.79 7.30 -4.20
CA TRP A 186 -10.85 6.47 -3.44
C TRP A 186 -11.52 5.33 -2.68
N PHE A 187 -12.78 5.49 -2.27
CA PHE A 187 -13.56 4.45 -1.60
C PHE A 187 -14.39 3.59 -2.58
N SER A 188 -14.10 3.67 -3.88
CA SER A 188 -14.50 2.65 -4.85
C SER A 188 -13.68 1.37 -4.63
N ASP A 189 -14.31 0.21 -4.77
CA ASP A 189 -13.67 -1.11 -4.70
C ASP A 189 -12.94 -1.50 -5.99
N LEU A 190 -13.06 -0.70 -7.06
CA LEU A 190 -12.31 -0.86 -8.31
C LEU A 190 -11.42 0.35 -8.54
N TRP A 191 -10.11 0.12 -8.59
CA TRP A 191 -9.10 1.14 -8.89
C TRP A 191 -8.43 0.84 -10.24
N GLU A 192 -8.48 1.81 -11.15
CA GLU A 192 -7.77 1.76 -12.43
C GLU A 192 -6.62 2.78 -12.40
N LEU A 193 -5.52 2.39 -11.74
CA LEU A 193 -4.33 3.23 -11.63
C LEU A 193 -3.22 2.66 -12.53
N PRO A 194 -2.59 3.48 -13.41
CA PRO A 194 -1.45 3.03 -14.19
C PRO A 194 -0.31 2.59 -13.27
N GLY A 195 0.39 1.53 -13.65
CA GLY A 195 1.68 1.23 -13.03
C GLY A 195 2.68 2.36 -13.32
N GLU A 196 3.51 2.73 -12.35
CA GLU A 196 4.61 3.67 -12.59
C GLU A 196 5.73 2.97 -13.37
N THR A 197 6.22 3.59 -14.44
CA THR A 197 7.47 3.18 -15.09
C THR A 197 8.62 3.59 -14.18
N GLN A 198 9.20 2.63 -13.46
CA GLN A 198 9.95 2.95 -12.26
C GLN A 198 11.38 3.50 -12.40
N ASP A 199 11.99 3.90 -13.52
CA ASP A 199 13.44 4.27 -13.66
C ASP A 199 14.45 3.62 -12.67
N LEU A 200 14.20 2.39 -12.25
CA LEU A 200 15.12 1.59 -11.45
C LEU A 200 16.07 0.88 -12.41
N ASP A 201 17.33 0.75 -12.01
CA ASP A 201 18.33 -0.06 -12.71
C ASP A 201 17.81 -1.50 -12.89
N ASP A 202 18.08 -2.12 -14.03
CA ASP A 202 17.38 -3.34 -14.47
C ASP A 202 17.48 -4.47 -13.41
N GLY A 203 18.60 -4.59 -12.71
CA GLY A 203 18.80 -5.59 -11.64
C GLY A 203 18.09 -5.32 -10.31
N LEU A 204 17.62 -4.09 -10.05
CA LEU A 204 16.78 -3.74 -8.90
C LEU A 204 15.29 -3.93 -9.22
N ARG A 205 14.88 -3.71 -10.47
CA ARG A 205 13.51 -4.01 -10.93
C ARG A 205 13.20 -5.49 -10.83
N ASP A 206 14.11 -6.35 -11.28
CA ASP A 206 13.92 -7.81 -11.29
C ASP A 206 13.77 -8.41 -9.87
N ARG A 207 14.21 -7.67 -8.84
CA ARG A 207 14.12 -8.07 -7.42
C ARG A 207 13.03 -7.33 -6.64
N SER A 208 12.30 -6.41 -7.28
CA SER A 208 11.37 -5.48 -6.62
C SER A 208 9.94 -5.67 -7.11
N GLY A 209 9.05 -6.19 -6.25
CA GLY A 209 7.60 -6.20 -6.45
C GLY A 209 6.91 -4.86 -6.16
N ALA A 210 7.63 -3.74 -6.21
CA ALA A 210 7.13 -2.45 -5.73
C ALA A 210 5.91 -1.93 -6.51
N PHE A 211 4.88 -1.52 -5.77
CA PHE A 211 3.70 -0.83 -6.29
C PHE A 211 3.97 0.69 -6.48
N PRO A 212 3.21 1.40 -7.33
CA PRO A 212 3.41 2.83 -7.59
C PRO A 212 3.07 3.67 -6.36
N LEU A 213 3.71 4.83 -6.20
CA LEU A 213 3.55 5.71 -5.03
C LEU A 213 2.10 6.11 -4.75
N THR A 214 1.28 6.24 -5.79
CA THR A 214 -0.14 6.62 -5.69
C THR A 214 -0.95 5.65 -4.81
N VAL A 215 -0.66 4.34 -4.88
CA VAL A 215 -1.39 3.32 -4.11
C VAL A 215 -1.22 3.51 -2.59
N PRO A 216 0.00 3.47 -2.01
CA PRO A 216 0.18 3.68 -0.58
C PRO A 216 -0.19 5.11 -0.18
N TYR A 217 0.08 6.14 -1.00
CA TYR A 217 -0.31 7.51 -0.65
C TYR A 217 -1.83 7.64 -0.46
N ARG A 218 -2.61 7.03 -1.36
CA ARG A 218 -4.08 6.98 -1.25
C ARG A 218 -4.52 6.22 0.01
N LEU A 219 -3.98 5.02 0.25
CA LEU A 219 -4.30 4.21 1.43
C LEU A 219 -3.93 4.93 2.75
N ILE A 220 -2.78 5.60 2.81
CA ILE A 220 -2.36 6.41 3.96
C ILE A 220 -3.35 7.54 4.22
N SER A 221 -3.76 8.24 3.16
CA SER A 221 -4.73 9.34 3.26
C SER A 221 -6.12 8.86 3.68
N MET A 222 -6.52 7.64 3.28
CA MET A 222 -7.82 7.05 3.64
C MET A 222 -7.88 6.55 5.09
N PHE A 223 -6.79 5.95 5.60
CA PHE A 223 -6.83 5.15 6.82
C PHE A 223 -5.97 5.66 7.98
N SER A 224 -5.31 6.81 7.83
CA SER A 224 -4.52 7.44 8.89
C SER A 224 -4.75 8.95 8.96
N VAL A 225 -4.30 9.57 10.05
CA VAL A 225 -4.24 11.03 10.21
C VAL A 225 -2.79 11.50 10.34
N TYR A 226 -2.54 12.80 10.20
CA TYR A 226 -1.21 13.39 10.34
C TYR A 226 -0.52 12.94 11.63
N GLY A 227 0.77 12.59 11.50
CA GLY A 227 1.60 12.07 12.60
C GLY A 227 1.33 10.63 13.04
N ASP A 228 0.35 9.92 12.47
CA ASP A 228 0.25 8.46 12.65
C ASP A 228 1.45 7.73 12.04
N THR A 229 1.71 6.50 12.47
CA THR A 229 2.82 5.67 12.03
C THR A 229 2.35 4.58 11.06
N VAL A 230 3.01 4.54 9.90
CA VAL A 230 2.79 3.54 8.84
C VAL A 230 3.90 2.49 8.87
N LEU A 231 3.55 1.22 8.98
CA LEU A 231 4.49 0.11 8.93
C LEU A 231 4.44 -0.60 7.57
N ASP A 232 5.62 -0.93 7.05
CA ASP A 232 5.81 -1.85 5.93
C ASP A 232 6.85 -2.92 6.29
N PRO A 233 6.44 -4.17 6.59
CA PRO A 233 7.36 -5.27 6.91
C PRO A 233 8.06 -5.88 5.67
N PHE A 234 7.70 -5.46 4.46
CA PHE A 234 8.30 -5.89 3.19
C PHE A 234 8.66 -4.66 2.35
N LEU A 235 9.48 -3.78 2.93
CA LEU A 235 9.68 -2.41 2.46
C LEU A 235 10.20 -2.33 1.02
N GLY A 236 11.03 -3.28 0.60
CA GLY A 236 11.72 -3.29 -0.69
C GLY A 236 12.49 -1.99 -0.92
N THR A 237 12.20 -1.32 -2.03
CA THR A 237 12.82 -0.03 -2.40
C THR A 237 12.25 1.18 -1.66
N GLY A 238 11.35 0.97 -0.70
CA GLY A 238 10.89 1.98 0.25
C GLY A 238 9.79 2.91 -0.24
N THR A 239 8.98 2.47 -1.21
CA THR A 239 7.82 3.23 -1.71
C THR A 239 6.83 3.61 -0.60
N THR A 240 6.52 2.70 0.35
CA THR A 240 5.62 3.01 1.47
C THR A 240 6.18 4.08 2.40
N THR A 241 7.50 4.05 2.68
CA THR A 241 8.16 5.09 3.50
C THR A 241 8.15 6.44 2.80
N LEU A 242 8.45 6.48 1.50
CA LEU A 242 8.36 7.71 0.71
C LEU A 242 6.92 8.26 0.70
N ALA A 243 5.92 7.40 0.50
CA ALA A 243 4.51 7.81 0.51
C ALA A 243 4.06 8.33 1.87
N ALA A 244 4.48 7.71 2.98
CA ALA A 244 4.22 8.19 4.34
C ALA A 244 4.86 9.55 4.59
N MET A 245 6.10 9.74 4.13
CA MET A 245 6.79 11.04 4.18
C MET A 245 6.00 12.09 3.40
N VAL A 246 5.67 11.83 2.14
CA VAL A 246 4.89 12.78 1.32
C VAL A 246 3.52 13.07 1.92
N ALA A 247 2.87 12.09 2.56
CA ALA A 247 1.58 12.26 3.22
C ALA A 247 1.67 12.85 4.64
N GLY A 248 2.84 13.21 5.16
CA GLY A 248 2.98 13.77 6.52
C GLY A 248 2.67 12.79 7.65
N ARG A 249 2.97 11.50 7.46
CA ARG A 249 2.91 10.44 8.48
C ARG A 249 4.30 9.97 8.85
N ASN A 250 4.45 9.37 10.02
CA ASN A 250 5.66 8.64 10.39
C ASN A 250 5.72 7.30 9.63
N SER A 251 6.89 6.70 9.50
CA SER A 251 6.99 5.33 8.99
C SER A 251 8.02 4.46 9.70
N ILE A 252 7.78 3.16 9.63
CA ILE A 252 8.73 2.09 9.97
C ILE A 252 8.75 1.14 8.78
N GLY A 253 9.92 0.98 8.15
CA GLY A 253 10.14 0.03 7.06
C GLY A 253 11.12 -1.05 7.48
N VAL A 254 10.79 -2.30 7.20
CA VAL A 254 11.67 -3.45 7.42
C VAL A 254 11.84 -4.20 6.11
N ASP A 255 13.08 -4.56 5.77
CA ASP A 255 13.36 -5.51 4.70
C ASP A 255 14.54 -6.41 5.07
N ARG A 256 14.59 -7.62 4.52
CA ARG A 256 15.70 -8.56 4.75
C ARG A 256 16.91 -8.21 3.90
N ASP A 257 16.71 -7.62 2.73
CA ASP A 257 17.78 -7.28 1.79
C ASP A 257 18.25 -5.83 2.03
N PRO A 258 19.46 -5.62 2.59
CA PRO A 258 19.99 -4.27 2.82
C PRO A 258 20.24 -3.50 1.51
N ASP A 259 20.45 -4.18 0.38
CA ASP A 259 20.71 -3.51 -0.90
C ASP A 259 19.45 -2.79 -1.40
N LEU A 260 18.25 -3.33 -1.16
CA LEU A 260 16.99 -2.67 -1.52
C LEU A 260 16.79 -1.37 -0.75
N LEU A 261 17.25 -1.34 0.50
CA LEU A 261 17.14 -0.16 1.38
C LEU A 261 18.05 0.99 0.92
N SER A 262 19.16 0.70 0.25
CA SER A 262 20.08 1.72 -0.27
C SER A 262 19.41 2.64 -1.32
N ALA A 263 18.45 2.10 -2.09
CA ALA A 263 17.70 2.88 -3.06
C ALA A 263 16.79 3.93 -2.42
N LEU A 264 16.47 3.81 -1.13
CA LEU A 264 15.57 4.73 -0.45
C LEU A 264 16.19 6.13 -0.30
N GLU A 265 17.50 6.24 -0.07
CA GLU A 265 18.20 7.53 0.12
C GLU A 265 17.98 8.47 -1.08
N GLU A 266 18.15 7.95 -2.29
CA GLU A 266 17.93 8.71 -3.53
C GLU A 266 16.46 9.07 -3.72
N ARG A 267 15.55 8.17 -3.34
CA ARG A 267 14.10 8.36 -3.49
C ARG A 267 13.56 9.43 -2.53
N VAL A 268 13.99 9.45 -1.28
CA VAL A 268 13.53 10.45 -0.29
C VAL A 268 13.98 11.86 -0.63
N ALA A 269 15.08 12.02 -1.38
CA ALA A 269 15.49 13.33 -1.89
C ALA A 269 14.43 13.97 -2.80
N THR A 270 13.55 13.17 -3.41
CA THR A 270 12.43 13.66 -4.24
C THR A 270 11.18 14.03 -3.44
N ALA A 271 11.12 13.73 -2.14
CA ALA A 271 9.94 13.97 -1.31
C ALA A 271 9.49 15.45 -1.26
N PRO A 272 10.38 16.47 -1.19
CA PRO A 272 9.98 17.88 -1.22
C PRO A 272 9.26 18.30 -2.50
N GLU A 273 9.72 17.82 -3.66
CA GLU A 273 9.07 18.12 -4.94
C GLU A 273 7.75 17.36 -5.05
N ARG A 274 7.78 16.03 -4.83
CA ARG A 274 6.61 15.16 -4.95
C ARG A 274 5.45 15.60 -4.06
N SER A 275 5.72 15.93 -2.80
CA SER A 275 4.68 16.35 -1.86
C SER A 275 4.04 17.69 -2.26
N ARG A 276 4.82 18.66 -2.76
CA ARG A 276 4.29 19.91 -3.30
C ARG A 276 3.44 19.67 -4.55
N THR A 277 3.94 18.88 -5.49
CA THR A 277 3.21 18.54 -6.73
C THR A 277 1.87 17.89 -6.41
N ILE A 278 1.87 16.83 -5.59
CA ILE A 278 0.64 16.11 -5.22
C ILE A 278 -0.35 17.05 -4.51
N ALA A 279 0.10 17.88 -3.57
CA ALA A 279 -0.78 18.84 -2.89
C ALA A 279 -1.38 19.86 -3.88
N GLN A 280 -0.58 20.41 -4.79
CA GLN A 280 -1.03 21.38 -5.79
C GLN A 280 -1.99 20.76 -6.80
N GLU A 281 -1.75 19.53 -7.25
CA GLU A 281 -2.64 18.79 -8.15
C GLU A 281 -4.01 18.59 -7.50
N ARG A 282 -4.05 18.09 -6.26
CA ARG A 282 -5.31 17.91 -5.51
C ARG A 282 -6.09 19.23 -5.35
N LEU A 283 -5.39 20.33 -5.05
CA LEU A 283 -6.02 21.65 -4.96
C LEU A 283 -6.56 22.14 -6.32
N ALA A 284 -5.82 21.92 -7.41
CA ALA A 284 -6.22 22.31 -8.75
C ALA A 284 -7.41 21.48 -9.27
N GLU A 285 -7.42 20.18 -8.99
CA GLU A 285 -8.52 19.27 -9.29
C GLU A 285 -9.78 19.68 -8.54
N HIS A 286 -9.68 19.99 -7.25
CA HIS A 286 -10.82 20.47 -6.47
C HIS A 286 -11.37 21.80 -7.01
N ARG A 287 -10.52 22.78 -7.34
CA ARG A 287 -10.95 24.04 -7.98
C ARG A 287 -11.71 23.79 -9.28
N SER A 288 -11.23 22.84 -10.08
CA SER A 288 -11.89 22.43 -11.34
C SER A 288 -13.24 21.77 -11.07
N TRP A 289 -13.31 20.89 -10.06
CA TRP A 289 -14.56 20.27 -9.62
C TRP A 289 -15.58 21.31 -9.14
N VAL A 290 -15.18 22.28 -8.32
CA VAL A 290 -16.03 23.39 -7.87
C VAL A 290 -16.54 24.20 -9.06
N ALA A 291 -15.67 24.57 -10.02
CA ALA A 291 -16.07 25.30 -11.21
C ALA A 291 -17.13 24.54 -12.03
N GLN A 292 -16.97 23.22 -12.19
CA GLN A 292 -17.96 22.38 -12.86
C GLN A 292 -19.29 22.34 -12.10
N ARG A 293 -19.24 22.20 -10.77
CA ARG A 293 -20.43 22.22 -9.90
C ARG A 293 -21.20 23.53 -10.01
N ARG A 294 -20.50 24.67 -10.10
CA ARG A 294 -21.11 25.98 -10.35
C ARG A 294 -21.80 26.05 -11.72
N ALA A 295 -21.13 25.56 -12.76
CA ALA A 295 -21.70 25.49 -14.10
C ALA A 295 -22.97 24.63 -14.15
N ASP A 296 -23.02 23.57 -13.33
CA ASP A 296 -24.19 22.69 -13.19
C ASP A 296 -25.30 23.25 -12.28
N GLY A 297 -25.13 24.44 -11.71
CA GLY A 297 -26.08 25.06 -10.77
C GLY A 297 -26.13 24.41 -9.39
N LYS A 298 -25.04 23.72 -8.98
CA LYS A 298 -24.95 22.95 -7.73
C LYS A 298 -23.78 23.43 -6.85
N GLU A 299 -23.77 24.72 -6.53
CA GLU A 299 -22.78 25.39 -5.67
C GLU A 299 -22.53 24.61 -4.36
N PRO A 300 -21.26 24.36 -3.98
CA PRO A 300 -20.93 23.82 -2.66
C PRO A 300 -21.36 24.76 -1.53
N GLY A 301 -21.73 24.20 -0.37
CA GLY A 301 -22.41 24.96 0.70
C GLY A 301 -21.51 25.51 1.82
N TYR A 302 -20.19 25.29 1.74
CA TYR A 302 -19.23 25.63 2.79
C TYR A 302 -17.99 26.26 2.17
N GLU A 303 -17.20 26.98 2.97
CA GLU A 303 -15.94 27.58 2.54
C GLU A 303 -14.76 26.88 3.24
N ALA A 304 -13.67 26.66 2.51
CA ALA A 304 -12.41 26.23 3.10
C ALA A 304 -11.82 27.37 3.96
N GLU A 305 -11.26 27.02 5.11
CA GLU A 305 -10.63 27.97 6.03
C GLU A 305 -9.23 28.37 5.55
N GLN A 306 -8.55 27.48 4.85
CA GLN A 306 -7.14 27.62 4.44
C GLN A 306 -6.98 27.97 2.96
N TYR A 307 -8.05 27.86 2.17
CA TYR A 307 -7.99 28.01 0.72
C TYR A 307 -9.13 28.90 0.21
N ASP A 308 -8.86 29.68 -0.84
CA ASP A 308 -9.86 30.53 -1.51
C ASP A 308 -10.72 29.72 -2.50
N PHE A 309 -11.52 28.79 -1.97
CA PHE A 309 -12.58 28.06 -2.68
C PHE A 309 -13.63 27.47 -1.72
N ALA A 310 -14.80 27.14 -2.29
CA ALA A 310 -15.89 26.47 -1.58
C ALA A 310 -15.68 24.95 -1.52
N VAL A 311 -16.16 24.30 -0.46
CA VAL A 311 -16.11 22.85 -0.24
C VAL A 311 -17.50 22.25 -0.03
N ASN A 312 -17.65 20.95 -0.26
CA ASN A 312 -18.97 20.32 -0.34
C ASN A 312 -19.62 20.06 1.04
N THR A 313 -18.82 19.80 2.08
CA THR A 313 -19.28 19.46 3.42
C THR A 313 -18.54 20.23 4.51
N LYS A 314 -19.16 20.34 5.69
CA LYS A 314 -18.55 20.94 6.88
C LYS A 314 -17.23 20.27 7.30
N GLN A 315 -17.05 18.99 6.97
CA GLN A 315 -15.85 18.23 7.36
C GLN A 315 -14.60 18.62 6.57
N GLU A 316 -14.79 19.24 5.40
CA GLU A 316 -13.71 19.67 4.50
C GLU A 316 -13.16 21.06 4.83
N GLN A 317 -13.86 21.86 5.64
CA GLN A 317 -13.50 23.27 5.88
C GLN A 317 -12.08 23.44 6.43
N ARG A 318 -11.60 22.48 7.21
CA ARG A 318 -10.32 22.54 7.91
C ARG A 318 -9.21 21.76 7.21
N ILE A 319 -9.44 21.25 6.00
CA ILE A 319 -8.39 20.55 5.22
C ILE A 319 -7.18 21.48 5.10
N GLN A 320 -6.00 20.93 5.40
CA GLN A 320 -4.73 21.62 5.26
C GLN A 320 -3.72 20.61 4.73
N PHE A 321 -3.24 20.84 3.50
CA PHE A 321 -2.12 20.07 2.98
C PHE A 321 -0.80 20.59 3.51
N TYR A 322 0.12 19.66 3.69
CA TYR A 322 1.49 19.91 4.07
C TYR A 322 2.41 19.32 3.01
N ALA A 323 3.47 20.03 2.67
CA ALA A 323 4.53 19.53 1.83
C ALA A 323 5.82 19.41 2.63
N VAL A 324 6.66 18.47 2.24
CA VAL A 324 7.99 18.30 2.80
C VAL A 324 8.84 19.51 2.40
N ASP A 325 9.35 20.23 3.38
CA ASP A 325 10.30 21.32 3.18
C ASP A 325 11.73 20.78 3.08
N ALA A 326 12.11 19.95 4.06
CA ALA A 326 13.46 19.39 4.17
C ALA A 326 13.45 17.96 4.71
N VAL A 327 14.40 17.15 4.25
CA VAL A 327 14.68 15.79 4.74
C VAL A 327 16.11 15.73 5.25
N THR A 328 16.30 15.12 6.41
CA THR A 328 17.62 14.92 7.05
C THR A 328 17.78 13.47 7.43
N ALA A 329 18.95 12.88 7.14
CA ALA A 329 19.28 11.53 7.57
C ALA A 329 19.49 11.47 9.09
N THR A 330 19.12 10.36 9.70
CA THR A 330 19.34 10.02 11.11
C THR A 330 20.06 8.67 11.20
N ASP A 331 20.51 8.29 12.40
CA ASP A 331 21.20 7.01 12.62
C ASP A 331 20.33 5.78 12.25
N ASP A 332 19.00 5.93 12.27
CA ASP A 332 18.02 4.87 12.04
C ASP A 332 17.06 5.14 10.86
N GLY A 333 17.36 6.12 10.01
CA GLY A 333 16.56 6.45 8.82
C GLY A 333 16.57 7.96 8.52
N PHE A 334 15.39 8.59 8.58
CA PHE A 334 15.20 9.99 8.16
C PHE A 334 14.24 10.76 9.07
N ARG A 335 14.39 12.08 9.04
CA ARG A 335 13.48 13.06 9.61
C ARG A 335 13.07 14.05 8.54
N ALA A 336 11.77 14.29 8.41
CA ALA A 336 11.21 15.25 7.46
C ALA A 336 10.50 16.39 8.19
N VAL A 337 10.77 17.62 7.76
CA VAL A 337 10.07 18.83 8.21
C VAL A 337 9.06 19.22 7.14
N HIS A 338 7.87 19.61 7.56
CA HIS A 338 6.74 19.92 6.68
C HIS A 338 6.20 21.32 6.92
N GLU A 339 5.87 21.99 5.82
CA GLU A 339 5.25 23.31 5.78
C GLU A 339 3.82 23.24 5.19
N PRO A 340 2.88 24.08 5.65
CA PRO A 340 1.58 24.21 5.01
C PRO A 340 1.70 24.61 3.54
N VAL A 341 0.87 24.02 2.68
CA VAL A 341 0.73 24.44 1.28
C VAL A 341 -0.38 25.49 1.17
N GLU A 342 -0.08 26.62 0.51
CA GLU A 342 -0.99 27.76 0.27
C GLU A 342 -1.84 27.61 -1.00
#